data_AF-A0A4D4KU67-F1
#
_entry.id   AF-A0A4D4KU67-F1
#
_cell.length_a   1.000
_cell.length_b   1.000
_cell.length_c   1.000
_cell.angle_alpha   90.00
_cell.angle_beta   90.00
_cell.angle_gamma   90.00
#
_symmetry.space_group_name_H-M   'P 1'
#
loop_
_entity.id
_entity.type
_entity.pdbx_description
1 polymer ?
#
loop_
_entity_poly.entity_id
_entity_poly.type
_entity_poly.pdbx_seq_one_letter_code
_entity_poly.pdbx_strand_id
1 'polypeptide(L)'
;MDATNQFEATGPKPRIADLGDLTGSEYVASLLPGARVVKVFNTVYGRYIEADPRHDAGRQVLFLAGDDADAVEAVRALVEQFGFAAVPIGDLRNGGRLMQLGGPLSALHLLKQD
;
A
#
# COMPACT_ATOMS: atom_id res chain seq x y z
N MET A 1 9.81 0.35 -1.89
CA MET A 1 8.45 0.60 -1.38
C MET A 1 7.71 1.44 -2.41
N ASP A 2 6.52 1.04 -2.80
CA ASP A 2 5.66 1.76 -3.73
C ASP A 2 4.42 2.27 -2.98
N ALA A 3 4.28 3.60 -2.90
CA ALA A 3 3.14 4.27 -2.29
C ALA A 3 2.21 4.92 -3.33
N THR A 4 2.41 4.62 -4.61
CA THR A 4 1.68 5.28 -5.69
C THR A 4 0.23 4.80 -5.79
N ASN A 5 -0.60 5.68 -6.33
CA ASN A 5 -1.95 5.40 -6.77
C ASN A 5 -2.01 5.69 -8.27
N GLN A 6 -2.68 4.83 -9.03
CA GLN A 6 -2.68 4.83 -10.50
C GLN A 6 -3.57 5.92 -11.11
N PHE A 7 -3.38 7.17 -10.68
CA PHE A 7 -4.05 8.33 -11.26
C PHE A 7 -3.42 8.69 -12.60
N GLU A 8 -4.24 8.86 -13.63
CA GLU A 8 -3.87 9.53 -14.87
C GLU A 8 -3.94 11.07 -14.69
N ALA A 9 -4.93 11.54 -13.94
CA ALA A 9 -5.11 12.96 -13.63
C ALA A 9 -5.74 13.12 -12.24
N THR A 10 -5.26 14.10 -11.46
CA THR A 10 -5.67 14.35 -10.06
C THR A 10 -6.55 15.60 -9.90
N GLY A 11 -7.11 16.11 -10.99
CA GLY A 11 -7.96 17.31 -10.99
C GLY A 11 -9.35 17.11 -10.35
N PRO A 12 -10.28 18.08 -10.50
CA PRO A 12 -11.61 18.03 -9.90
C PRO A 12 -12.44 16.80 -10.25
N LYS A 13 -12.13 16.19 -11.40
CA LYS A 13 -12.62 14.88 -11.82
C LYS A 13 -11.42 13.96 -11.98
N PRO A 14 -10.98 13.27 -10.91
CA PRO A 14 -9.83 12.40 -10.98
C PRO A 14 -10.10 11.27 -11.97
N ARG A 15 -9.08 10.91 -12.75
CA ARG A 15 -9.13 9.78 -13.67
C ARG A 15 -8.10 8.75 -13.27
N ILE A 16 -8.51 7.49 -13.33
CA ILE A 16 -7.67 6.32 -13.06
C ILE A 16 -7.10 5.89 -14.40
N ALA A 17 -5.79 5.62 -14.44
CA ALA A 17 -5.12 5.12 -15.63
C ALA A 17 -5.67 3.72 -16.00
N ASP A 18 -5.88 3.48 -17.29
CA ASP A 18 -6.15 2.15 -17.82
C ASP A 18 -4.82 1.41 -17.99
N LEU A 19 -4.60 0.41 -17.14
CA LEU A 19 -3.40 -0.42 -17.12
C LEU A 19 -3.66 -1.84 -17.68
N GLY A 20 -4.83 -2.04 -18.31
CA GLY A 20 -5.29 -3.38 -18.69
C GLY A 20 -5.42 -4.30 -17.48
N ASP A 21 -4.81 -5.49 -17.56
CA ASP A 21 -4.89 -6.52 -16.52
C ASP A 21 -3.94 -6.31 -15.34
N LEU A 22 -3.06 -5.30 -15.42
CA LEU A 22 -2.06 -5.00 -14.38
C LEU A 22 -2.68 -4.13 -13.28
N THR A 23 -2.27 -4.40 -12.04
CA THR A 23 -2.42 -3.43 -10.95
C THR A 23 -1.46 -2.26 -11.13
N GLY A 24 -1.72 -1.16 -10.42
CA GLY A 24 -0.81 -0.01 -10.40
C GLY A 24 0.62 -0.39 -10.00
N SER A 25 0.77 -1.29 -9.05
CA SER A 25 2.10 -1.72 -8.56
C SER A 25 2.76 -2.78 -9.45
N GLU A 26 2.00 -3.65 -10.12
CA GLU A 26 2.55 -4.49 -11.21
C GLU A 26 3.08 -3.63 -12.36
N TYR A 27 2.36 -2.55 -12.72
CA TYR A 27 2.86 -1.60 -13.72
C TYR A 27 4.15 -0.90 -13.26
N VAL A 28 4.20 -0.38 -12.03
CA VAL A 28 5.42 0.20 -11.45
C VAL A 28 6.58 -0.80 -11.45
N ALA A 29 6.33 -2.05 -11.07
CA ALA A 29 7.34 -3.11 -11.08
C ALA A 29 7.87 -3.39 -12.49
N SER A 30 7.01 -3.35 -13.52
CA SER A 30 7.43 -3.55 -14.92
C SER A 30 8.39 -2.46 -15.43
N LEU A 31 8.34 -1.26 -14.84
CA LEU A 31 9.24 -0.15 -15.15
C LEU A 31 10.60 -0.24 -14.43
N LEU A 32 10.75 -1.17 -13.48
CA LEU A 32 11.91 -1.26 -12.58
C LEU A 32 12.51 -2.67 -12.60
N PRO A 33 13.08 -3.13 -13.72
CA PRO A 33 13.65 -4.48 -13.82
C PRO A 33 14.73 -4.71 -12.76
N GLY A 34 14.60 -5.81 -12.01
CA GLY A 34 15.51 -6.18 -10.92
C GLY A 34 15.17 -5.59 -9.54
N ALA A 35 14.19 -4.68 -9.45
CA ALA A 35 13.72 -4.19 -8.16
C ALA A 35 12.77 -5.18 -7.49
N ARG A 36 12.83 -5.25 -6.15
CA ARG A 36 11.85 -5.96 -5.32
C ARG A 36 10.81 -4.95 -4.81
N VAL A 37 9.68 -4.88 -5.51
CA VAL A 37 8.62 -3.89 -5.22
C VAL A 37 7.69 -4.42 -4.14
N VAL A 38 7.41 -3.57 -3.15
CA VAL A 38 6.42 -3.80 -2.10
C VAL A 38 5.50 -2.59 -2.06
N LYS A 39 4.21 -2.80 -2.31
CA LYS A 39 3.17 -1.80 -2.17
C LYS A 39 2.85 -1.57 -0.70
N VAL A 40 2.86 -0.31 -0.26
CA VAL A 40 2.59 0.08 1.13
C VAL A 40 2.22 1.57 1.17
N PHE A 41 1.55 2.03 2.22
CA PHE A 41 1.08 3.43 2.44
C PHE A 41 -0.01 3.95 1.48
N ASN A 42 -0.21 3.38 0.29
CA ASN A 42 -1.12 3.96 -0.70
C ASN A 42 -2.60 4.00 -0.23
N THR A 43 -2.99 3.13 0.71
CA THR A 43 -4.36 3.00 1.23
C THR A 43 -4.72 4.03 2.29
N VAL A 44 -3.75 4.77 2.83
CA VAL A 44 -3.97 5.75 3.91
C VAL A 44 -3.68 7.16 3.41
N TYR A 45 -4.46 8.16 3.86
CA TYR A 45 -4.16 9.55 3.53
C TYR A 45 -2.92 10.06 4.28
N GLY A 46 -2.16 10.97 3.65
CA GLY A 46 -0.92 11.51 4.20
C GLY A 46 -1.05 12.06 5.63
N ARG A 47 -2.18 12.71 5.97
CA ARG A 47 -2.45 13.20 7.34
C ARG A 47 -2.44 12.10 8.41
N TYR A 48 -2.74 10.86 8.04
CA TYR A 48 -2.71 9.70 8.95
C TYR A 48 -1.34 9.02 8.97
N ILE A 49 -0.48 9.30 7.98
CA ILE A 49 0.93 8.89 7.98
C ILE A 49 1.76 9.85 8.85
N GLU A 50 1.44 11.15 8.79
CA GLU A 50 2.13 12.20 9.55
C GLU A 50 1.86 12.13 11.06
N ALA A 51 0.65 11.73 11.45
CA ALA A 51 0.26 11.56 12.84
C ALA A 51 0.97 10.34 13.49
N ASP A 52 1.08 10.33 14.82
CA ASP A 52 1.53 9.13 15.55
C ASP A 52 0.57 7.97 15.25
N PRO A 53 1.05 6.83 14.69
CA PRO A 53 0.19 5.70 14.37
C PRO A 53 -0.25 4.89 15.60
N ARG A 54 0.21 5.24 16.80
CA ARG A 54 -0.15 4.57 18.06
C ARG A 54 -1.34 5.28 18.69
N HIS A 55 -2.37 4.50 19.01
CA HIS A 55 -3.59 4.96 19.65
C HIS A 55 -3.92 4.07 20.84
N ASP A 56 -4.72 4.56 21.79
CA ASP A 56 -5.17 3.77 22.94
C ASP A 56 -5.92 2.49 22.52
N ALA A 57 -6.62 2.54 21.38
CA ALA A 57 -7.38 1.41 20.83
C ALA A 57 -6.56 0.48 19.93
N GLY A 58 -5.27 0.73 19.72
CA GLY A 58 -4.40 -0.07 18.86
C GLY A 58 -3.55 0.78 17.92
N ARG A 59 -2.96 0.15 16.90
CA ARG A 59 -2.04 0.79 15.94
C ARG A 59 -2.65 0.94 14.56
N GLN A 60 -2.40 2.06 13.89
CA GLN A 60 -2.84 2.34 12.53
C GLN A 60 -2.33 1.27 11.57
N VAL A 61 -3.25 0.65 10.82
CA VAL A 61 -2.92 -0.45 9.90
C VAL A 61 -2.29 0.09 8.62
N LEU A 62 -1.22 -0.56 8.18
CA LEU A 62 -0.72 -0.50 6.81
C LEU A 62 -0.81 -1.90 6.19
N PHE A 63 -1.47 -1.98 5.03
CA PHE A 63 -1.45 -3.20 4.22
C PHE A 63 -0.17 -3.24 3.38
N LEU A 64 0.37 -4.44 3.18
CA LEU A 64 1.55 -4.68 2.37
C LEU A 64 1.28 -5.76 1.32
N ALA A 65 1.72 -5.54 0.10
CA ALA A 65 1.70 -6.54 -0.97
C ALA A 65 3.01 -6.56 -1.73
N GLY A 66 3.53 -7.73 -2.09
CA GLY A 66 4.80 -7.87 -2.81
C GLY A 66 5.09 -9.32 -3.21
N ASP A 67 5.81 -9.51 -4.31
CA ASP A 67 6.08 -10.85 -4.87
C ASP A 67 7.32 -11.52 -4.23
N ASP A 68 8.18 -10.72 -3.59
CA ASP A 68 9.38 -11.19 -2.89
C ASP A 68 9.16 -11.13 -1.37
N ALA A 69 9.12 -12.31 -0.74
CA ALA A 69 8.79 -12.43 0.68
C ALA A 69 9.80 -11.73 1.60
N ASP A 70 11.10 -11.78 1.27
CA ASP A 70 12.15 -11.14 2.07
C ASP A 70 12.03 -9.62 2.01
N ALA A 71 11.68 -9.07 0.85
CA ALA A 71 11.41 -7.65 0.69
C ALA A 71 10.15 -7.22 1.45
N VAL A 72 9.07 -8.01 1.41
CA VAL A 72 7.86 -7.76 2.19
C VAL A 72 8.18 -7.75 3.69
N GLU A 73 8.96 -8.71 4.17
CA GLU A 73 9.37 -8.80 5.58
C GLU A 73 10.25 -7.60 5.99
N ALA A 74 11.21 -7.22 5.15
CA ALA A 74 12.05 -6.05 5.43
C ALA A 74 11.22 -4.76 5.54
N VAL A 75 10.23 -4.56 4.66
CA VAL A 75 9.33 -3.41 4.72
C VAL A 75 8.39 -3.50 5.92
N ARG A 76 7.89 -4.70 6.24
CA ARG A 76 7.06 -4.96 7.42
C ARG A 76 7.77 -4.52 8.70
N ALA A 77 8.99 -5.01 8.91
CA ALA A 77 9.80 -4.67 10.07
C ALA A 77 10.08 -3.16 10.16
N LEU A 78 10.37 -2.51 9.02
CA LEU A 78 10.61 -1.07 8.98
C LEU A 78 9.38 -0.27 9.42
N VAL A 79 8.19 -0.56 8.88
CA VAL A 79 6.99 0.23 9.22
C VAL A 79 6.47 -0.08 10.63
N GLU A 80 6.73 -1.29 11.15
CA GLU A 80 6.49 -1.63 12.56
C GLU A 80 7.39 -0.82 13.51
N GLN A 81 8.64 -0.54 13.14
CA GLN A 81 9.52 0.36 13.91
C GLN A 81 8.98 1.80 13.97
N PHE A 82 8.28 2.25 12.93
CA PHE A 82 7.58 3.54 12.94
C PHE A 82 6.31 3.53 13.81
N GLY A 83 5.86 2.36 14.27
CA GLY A 83 4.69 2.20 15.15
C GLY A 83 3.41 1.81 14.44
N PHE A 84 3.42 1.58 13.12
CA PHE A 84 2.25 1.07 12.40
C PHE A 84 2.04 -0.42 12.67
N ALA A 85 0.80 -0.88 12.47
CA ALA A 85 0.48 -2.30 12.42
C ALA A 85 0.55 -2.79 10.97
N ALA A 86 1.62 -3.50 10.63
CA ALA A 86 1.81 -4.01 9.28
C ALA A 86 0.99 -5.29 9.04
N VAL A 87 0.32 -5.37 7.90
CA VAL A 87 -0.50 -6.53 7.51
C VAL A 87 -0.16 -6.93 6.07
N PRO A 88 0.73 -7.92 5.87
CA PRO A 88 0.95 -8.53 4.57
C PRO A 88 -0.33 -9.23 4.07
N ILE A 89 -0.71 -8.97 2.83
CA ILE A 89 -1.96 -9.49 2.23
C ILE A 89 -1.73 -10.19 0.88
N GLY A 90 -0.49 -10.61 0.61
CA GLY A 90 -0.13 -11.42 -0.56
C GLY A 90 0.73 -10.70 -1.59
N ASP A 91 0.64 -11.16 -2.82
CA ASP A 91 1.42 -10.70 -3.99
C ASP A 91 0.91 -9.37 -4.58
N LEU A 92 1.66 -8.79 -5.52
CA LEU A 92 1.27 -7.53 -6.16
C LEU A 92 -0.03 -7.68 -6.97
N ARG A 93 -0.32 -8.86 -7.50
CA ARG A 93 -1.52 -9.12 -8.29
C ARG A 93 -2.79 -9.11 -7.43
N ASN A 94 -2.85 -9.95 -6.42
CA ASN A 94 -4.03 -10.15 -5.59
C ASN A 94 -4.11 -9.11 -4.48
N GLY A 95 -3.02 -8.92 -3.73
CA GLY A 95 -2.94 -7.90 -2.68
C GLY A 95 -3.03 -6.48 -3.26
N GLY A 96 -2.34 -6.21 -4.37
CA GLY A 96 -2.40 -4.92 -5.05
C GLY A 96 -3.81 -4.56 -5.54
N ARG A 97 -4.61 -5.53 -6.01
CA ARG A 97 -6.03 -5.31 -6.38
C ARG A 97 -6.89 -4.88 -5.19
N LEU A 98 -6.60 -5.40 -4.00
CA LEU A 98 -7.31 -5.00 -2.79
C LEU A 98 -6.98 -3.54 -2.41
N MET A 99 -5.73 -3.12 -2.63
CA MET A 99 -5.17 -1.84 -2.19
C MET A 99 -5.33 -0.68 -3.18
N GLN A 100 -5.38 -0.95 -4.48
CA GLN A 100 -5.40 0.08 -5.52
C GLN A 100 -6.69 0.90 -5.49
N LEU A 101 -6.71 2.06 -6.19
CA LEU A 101 -7.93 2.88 -6.30
C LEU A 101 -9.13 2.03 -6.76
N GLY A 102 -10.25 2.14 -6.03
CA GLY A 102 -11.47 1.36 -6.25
C GLY A 102 -11.47 -0.04 -5.61
N GLY A 103 -10.32 -0.52 -5.12
CA GLY A 103 -10.22 -1.74 -4.33
C GLY A 103 -10.80 -1.56 -2.91
N PRO A 104 -11.24 -2.65 -2.26
CA PRO A 104 -11.93 -2.61 -0.97
C PRO A 104 -11.09 -2.06 0.20
N LEU A 105 -9.76 -2.03 0.09
CA LEU A 105 -8.88 -1.49 1.13
C LEU A 105 -8.42 -0.05 0.83
N SER A 106 -8.76 0.51 -0.33
CA SER A 106 -8.45 1.89 -0.68
C SER A 106 -9.16 2.86 0.27
N ALA A 107 -8.40 3.74 0.94
CA ALA A 107 -8.90 4.70 1.93
C ALA A 107 -9.63 4.06 3.13
N LEU A 108 -9.46 2.75 3.36
CA LEU A 108 -9.96 2.07 4.55
C LEU A 108 -8.94 2.24 5.68
N HIS A 109 -9.26 3.07 6.66
CA HIS A 109 -8.41 3.30 7.83
C HIS A 109 -8.87 2.42 8.99
N LEU A 110 -7.97 1.57 9.48
CA LEU A 110 -8.24 0.63 10.57
C LEU A 110 -7.21 0.81 11.68
N LEU A 111 -7.63 0.48 12.90
CA LEU A 111 -6.73 0.23 14.02
C LEU A 111 -6.68 -1.28 14.27
N LYS A 112 -5.48 -1.83 14.42
CA LYS A 112 -5.26 -3.20 14.87
C LYS A 112 -5.05 -3.17 16.38
N GLN A 113 -5.96 -3.82 17.11
CA GLN A 113 -5.79 -4.12 18.53
C GLN A 113 -4.63 -5.13 18.66
N ASP A 114 -3.73 -4.88 19.61
CA ASP A 114 -2.60 -5.78 19.92
C ASP A 114 -3.04 -6.94 20.82
#